data_AF-A0AAW6KMG6-F1
#
_entry.id   AF-A0AAW6KMG6-F1
#
_cell.length_a   1.000
_cell.length_b   1.000
_cell.length_c   1.000
_cell.angle_alpha   90.00
_cell.angle_beta   90.00
_cell.angle_gamma   90.00
#
_symmetry.space_group_name_H-M   'P 1'
#
loop_
_entity.id
_entity.type
_entity.pdbx_description
1 polymer ?
#
loop_
_entity_poly.entity_id
_entity_poly.type
_entity_poly.pdbx_seq_one_letter_code
_entity_poly.pdbx_strand_id
1 'polypeptide(L)'
;VIISIMKSAIIPQFSAIYESMNVETSFATTLIFSVFDHFYLFIAGMMLIAAALSLYYLCSFRHKPPEDKMTFLIRIPLLGQTFKLFNSYFLSLQLSNLLQAGLSVYDSLKAFESQPFLSFHKNEAKRLIERLKQGESLEQMLAGHPFYENDLAKAVAHGQLNGLLYRELYS
;
A
#
# COMPACT_ATOMS: atom_id res chain seq x y z
N VAL A 1 16.65 -17.14 27.83
CA VAL A 1 17.03 -17.77 29.10
C VAL A 1 16.07 -18.88 29.50
N ILE A 2 14.77 -18.62 29.71
CA ILE A 2 13.78 -19.64 30.12
C ILE A 2 13.71 -20.83 29.15
N ILE A 3 13.63 -20.58 27.83
CA ILE A 3 13.59 -21.63 26.80
C ILE A 3 14.89 -22.46 26.76
N SER A 4 16.04 -21.84 27.03
CA SER A 4 17.34 -22.53 27.07
C SER A 4 17.46 -23.45 28.28
N ILE A 5 16.94 -23.03 29.43
CA ILE A 5 16.90 -23.84 30.66
C ILE A 5 15.93 -25.02 30.47
N MET A 6 14.78 -24.78 29.83
CA MET A 6 13.81 -25.83 29.52
C MET A 6 14.42 -26.92 28.64
N LYS A 7 15.17 -26.55 27.59
CA LYS A 7 15.86 -27.50 26.71
C LYS A 7 16.98 -28.27 27.40
N SER A 8 17.77 -27.61 28.25
CA SER A 8 18.94 -28.23 28.88
C SER A 8 18.63 -29.06 30.12
N ALA A 9 17.60 -28.69 30.89
CA ALA A 9 17.32 -29.30 32.19
C ALA A 9 16.03 -30.12 32.21
N ILE A 10 14.98 -29.65 31.51
CA ILE A 10 13.63 -30.20 31.65
C ILE A 10 13.32 -31.24 30.56
N ILE A 11 13.58 -30.93 29.29
CA ILE A 11 13.38 -31.84 28.15
C ILE A 11 14.10 -33.20 28.32
N PRO A 12 15.39 -33.27 28.70
CA PRO A 12 16.07 -34.57 28.84
C PRO A 12 15.50 -35.44 29.96
N GLN A 13 14.96 -34.84 31.04
CA GLN A 13 14.33 -35.58 32.13
C GLN A 13 13.01 -36.22 31.68
N PHE A 14 12.20 -35.49 30.90
CA PHE A 14 10.99 -36.05 30.31
C PHE A 14 11.31 -37.15 29.29
N SER A 15 12.34 -36.98 28.45
CA SER A 15 12.76 -38.01 27.48
C SER A 15 13.16 -39.33 28.16
N ALA A 16 13.94 -39.25 29.25
CA ALA A 16 14.39 -40.44 30.01
C ALA A 16 13.23 -41.22 30.65
N ILE A 17 12.22 -40.51 31.17
CA ILE A 17 11.01 -41.14 31.72
C ILE A 17 10.21 -41.83 30.61
N TYR A 18 10.01 -41.15 29.47
CA TYR A 18 9.30 -41.72 28.33
C TYR A 18 10.00 -42.96 27.75
N GLU A 19 11.34 -42.96 27.66
CA GLU A 19 12.13 -44.14 27.24
C GLU A 19 12.00 -45.30 28.23
N SER A 20 12.03 -45.04 29.55
CA SER A 20 11.86 -46.08 30.57
C SER A 20 10.49 -46.76 30.57
N MET A 21 9.47 -46.07 30.03
CA MET A 21 8.11 -46.61 29.88
C MET A 21 7.95 -47.49 28.63
N ASN A 22 9.02 -47.68 27.85
CA ASN A 22 9.04 -48.49 26.62
C ASN A 22 7.95 -48.10 25.61
N VAL A 23 7.52 -46.84 25.64
CA VAL A 23 6.56 -46.26 24.70
C VAL A 23 7.36 -45.85 23.47
N GLU A 24 7.11 -46.51 22.34
CA GLU A 24 7.70 -46.10 21.06
C GLU A 24 7.43 -44.62 20.85
N THR A 25 8.48 -43.85 20.53
CA THR A 25 8.36 -42.43 20.24
C THR A 25 7.48 -42.26 19.00
N SER A 26 6.18 -42.06 19.23
CA SER A 26 5.21 -41.78 18.18
C SER A 26 5.63 -40.56 17.38
N PHE A 27 5.28 -40.52 16.09
CA PHE A 27 5.57 -39.40 15.18
C PHE A 27 5.24 -38.02 15.80
N ALA A 28 4.19 -37.96 16.62
CA ALA A 28 3.80 -36.75 17.34
C ALA A 28 4.88 -36.22 18.30
N THR A 29 5.59 -37.10 19.04
CA THR A 29 6.60 -36.66 20.00
C THR A 29 7.89 -36.20 19.31
N THR A 30 8.30 -36.89 18.24
CA THR A 30 9.45 -36.47 17.41
C THR A 30 9.19 -35.13 16.71
N LEU A 31 7.96 -34.89 16.23
CA LEU A 31 7.57 -33.62 15.63
C LEU A 31 7.65 -32.47 16.65
N ILE A 32 7.15 -32.69 17.88
CA ILE A 32 7.20 -31.71 18.95
C ILE A 32 8.66 -31.33 19.28
N PHE A 33 9.54 -32.31 19.50
CA PHE A 33 10.95 -32.03 19.78
C PHE A 33 11.67 -31.34 18.63
N SER A 34 11.39 -31.73 17.39
CA SER A 34 11.96 -31.09 16.19
C SER A 34 11.56 -29.63 16.06
N VAL A 35 10.31 -29.27 16.39
CA VAL A 35 9.85 -27.87 16.41
C VAL A 35 10.57 -27.07 17.49
N PHE A 36 10.74 -27.63 18.69
CA PHE A 36 11.45 -26.95 19.78
C PHE A 36 12.94 -26.74 19.49
N ASP A 37 13.59 -27.67 18.81
CA ASP A 37 15.00 -27.55 18.45
C ASP A 37 15.25 -26.50 17.37
N HIS A 38 14.35 -26.37 16.40
CA HIS A 38 14.47 -25.40 15.31
C HIS A 38 13.80 -24.05 15.62
N PHE A 39 13.14 -23.91 16.77
CA PHE A 39 12.43 -22.70 17.17
C PHE A 39 13.32 -21.45 17.18
N TYR A 40 14.55 -21.57 17.67
CA TYR A 40 15.50 -20.45 17.72
C TYR A 40 15.97 -20.04 16.31
N LEU A 41 16.21 -21.00 15.42
CA LEU A 41 16.55 -20.75 14.02
C LEU A 41 15.38 -20.12 13.26
N PHE A 42 14.14 -20.55 13.54
CA PHE A 42 12.95 -19.98 12.95
C PHE A 42 12.74 -18.51 13.35
N ILE A 43 12.84 -18.19 14.65
CA ILE A 43 12.75 -16.80 15.13
C ILE A 43 13.90 -15.95 14.60
N ALA A 44 15.14 -16.46 14.62
CA ALA A 44 16.30 -15.76 14.08
C ALA A 44 16.12 -15.48 12.58
N GLY A 45 15.60 -16.44 11.81
CA GLY A 45 15.27 -16.29 10.40
C GLY A 45 14.20 -15.23 10.15
N MET A 46 13.11 -15.24 10.92
CA MET A 46 12.08 -14.19 10.85
C MET A 46 12.64 -12.81 11.17
N MET A 47 13.47 -12.69 12.21
CA MET A 47 14.09 -11.41 12.59
C MET A 47 15.07 -10.93 11.52
N LEU A 48 15.81 -11.84 10.88
CA LEU A 48 16.74 -11.52 9.78
C LEU A 48 15.99 -11.08 8.52
N ILE A 49 14.86 -11.74 8.19
CA ILE A 49 13.97 -11.32 7.10
C ILE A 49 13.37 -9.94 7.39
N ALA A 50 12.88 -9.71 8.62
CA ALA A 50 12.33 -8.41 9.02
C ALA A 50 13.39 -7.31 8.98
N ALA A 51 14.62 -7.60 9.42
CA ALA A 51 15.75 -6.68 9.33
C ALA A 51 16.12 -6.40 7.87
N ALA A 52 16.17 -7.41 7.00
CA ALA A 52 16.46 -7.25 5.58
C ALA A 52 15.36 -6.45 4.86
N LEU A 53 14.08 -6.69 5.17
CA LEU A 53 12.95 -5.91 4.66
C LEU A 53 13.00 -4.46 5.15
N SER A 54 13.33 -4.25 6.43
CA SER A 54 13.50 -2.91 7.01
C SER A 54 14.67 -2.18 6.35
N LEU A 55 15.80 -2.86 6.13
CA LEU A 55 16.98 -2.28 5.47
C LEU A 55 16.70 -2.00 4.00
N TYR A 56 16.01 -2.89 3.30
CA TYR A 56 15.52 -2.65 1.93
C TYR A 56 14.57 -1.45 1.89
N TYR A 57 13.65 -1.33 2.84
CA TYR A 57 12.74 -0.20 2.95
C TYR A 57 13.49 1.11 3.23
N LEU A 58 14.43 1.11 4.17
CA LEU A 58 15.21 2.29 4.54
C LEU A 58 16.22 2.72 3.46
N CYS A 59 16.87 1.78 2.79
CA CYS A 59 17.87 2.08 1.75
C CYS A 59 17.22 2.35 0.39
N SER A 60 16.29 1.49 -0.06
CA SER A 60 15.72 1.56 -1.41
C SER A 60 14.42 2.34 -1.46
N PHE A 61 13.50 2.13 -0.51
CA PHE A 61 12.17 2.76 -0.55
C PHE A 61 12.20 4.21 -0.06
N ARG A 62 13.13 4.58 0.83
CA ARG A 62 13.23 5.96 1.34
C ARG A 62 13.63 6.98 0.26
N HIS A 63 14.48 6.59 -0.71
CA HIS A 63 14.97 7.47 -1.77
C HIS A 63 14.12 7.46 -3.05
N LYS A 64 13.14 6.56 -3.16
CA LYS A 64 12.25 6.54 -4.32
C LYS A 64 11.29 7.73 -4.30
N PRO A 65 11.10 8.42 -5.44
CA PRO A 65 10.18 9.53 -5.54
C PRO A 65 8.74 9.04 -5.23
N PRO A 66 7.87 9.91 -4.69
CA PRO A 66 6.53 9.53 -4.21
C PRO A 66 5.65 8.88 -5.30
N GLU A 67 5.89 9.25 -6.56
CA GLU A 67 5.29 8.67 -7.76
C GLU A 67 5.68 7.19 -8.01
N ASP A 68 6.92 6.79 -7.77
CA ASP A 68 7.35 5.39 -7.85
C ASP A 68 6.73 4.54 -6.75
N LYS A 69 6.55 5.13 -5.57
CA LYS A 69 5.87 4.47 -4.45
C LYS A 69 4.42 4.20 -4.80
N MET A 70 3.70 5.22 -5.28
CA MET A 70 2.30 5.06 -5.67
C MET A 70 2.14 4.04 -6.80
N THR A 71 3.03 4.05 -7.80
CA THR A 71 3.06 3.05 -8.88
C THR A 71 3.28 1.63 -8.35
N PHE A 72 4.16 1.47 -7.36
CA PHE A 72 4.39 0.18 -6.71
C PHE A 72 3.16 -0.30 -5.92
N LEU A 73 2.54 0.59 -5.14
CA LEU A 73 1.33 0.27 -4.38
C LEU A 73 0.17 -0.15 -5.29
N ILE A 74 0.04 0.52 -6.44
CA ILE A 74 -1.03 0.25 -7.42
C ILE A 74 -0.84 -1.07 -8.17
N ARG A 75 0.40 -1.57 -8.25
CA ARG A 75 0.71 -2.86 -8.88
C ARG A 75 0.27 -4.06 -8.06
N ILE A 76 0.00 -3.87 -6.76
CA ILE A 76 -0.50 -4.93 -5.88
C ILE A 76 -2.00 -5.12 -6.18
N PRO A 77 -2.47 -6.30 -6.63
CA PRO A 77 -3.82 -6.45 -7.18
C PRO A 77 -4.95 -6.11 -6.20
N LEU A 78 -4.78 -6.37 -4.90
CA LEU A 78 -5.78 -6.04 -3.87
C LEU A 78 -5.69 -4.59 -3.37
N LEU A 79 -4.48 -4.10 -3.11
CA LEU A 79 -4.29 -2.73 -2.59
C LEU A 79 -4.45 -1.69 -3.69
N GLY A 80 -4.04 -2.01 -4.91
CA GLY A 80 -3.98 -1.06 -5.99
C GLY A 80 -5.34 -0.57 -6.45
N GLN A 81 -6.34 -1.46 -6.51
CA GLN A 81 -7.72 -1.05 -6.79
C GLN A 81 -8.25 -0.10 -5.71
N THR A 82 -7.96 -0.38 -4.43
CA THR A 82 -8.33 0.51 -3.32
C THR A 82 -7.66 1.88 -3.43
N PHE A 83 -6.37 1.93 -3.79
CA PHE A 83 -5.66 3.20 -3.96
C PHE A 83 -6.16 4.00 -5.18
N LYS A 84 -6.47 3.34 -6.31
CA LYS A 84 -7.09 4.01 -7.46
C LYS A 84 -8.45 4.59 -7.13
N LEU A 85 -9.28 3.82 -6.42
CA LEU A 85 -10.59 4.28 -5.95
C LEU A 85 -10.44 5.47 -5.00
N PHE A 86 -9.52 5.38 -4.03
CA PHE A 86 -9.24 6.47 -3.10
C PHE A 86 -8.76 7.74 -3.81
N ASN A 87 -7.81 7.62 -4.74
CA ASN A 87 -7.29 8.75 -5.50
C ASN A 87 -8.39 9.41 -6.35
N SER A 88 -9.24 8.59 -6.97
CA SER A 88 -10.36 9.07 -7.79
C SER A 88 -11.37 9.81 -6.94
N TYR A 89 -11.79 9.21 -5.82
CA TYR A 89 -12.70 9.84 -4.86
C TYR A 89 -12.12 11.16 -4.31
N PHE A 90 -10.85 11.15 -3.91
CA PHE A 90 -10.19 12.34 -3.39
C PHE A 90 -10.16 13.47 -4.42
N LEU A 91 -9.77 13.17 -5.66
CA LEU A 91 -9.73 14.16 -6.74
C LEU A 91 -11.14 14.69 -7.04
N SER A 92 -12.12 13.81 -7.21
CA SER A 92 -13.49 14.19 -7.53
C SER A 92 -14.11 15.07 -6.45
N LEU A 93 -14.01 14.67 -5.18
CA LEU A 93 -14.58 15.43 -4.07
C LEU A 93 -13.95 16.81 -3.96
N GLN A 94 -12.62 16.88 -3.99
CA GLN A 94 -11.91 18.15 -3.85
C GLN A 94 -12.16 19.07 -5.04
N LEU A 95 -12.13 18.52 -6.26
CA LEU A 95 -12.37 19.28 -7.47
C LEU A 95 -13.83 19.77 -7.53
N SER A 96 -14.80 18.92 -7.16
CA SER A 96 -16.21 19.30 -7.01
C SER A 96 -16.38 20.52 -6.11
N ASN A 97 -15.80 20.47 -4.91
CA ASN A 97 -15.93 21.56 -3.93
C ASN A 97 -15.35 22.88 -4.45
N LEU A 98 -14.19 22.83 -5.12
CA LEU A 98 -13.54 24.03 -5.67
C LEU A 98 -14.29 24.59 -6.87
N LEU A 99 -14.76 23.73 -7.77
CA LEU A 99 -15.59 24.13 -8.90
C LEU A 99 -16.94 24.71 -8.44
N GLN A 100 -17.54 24.14 -7.39
CA GLN A 100 -18.76 24.68 -6.77
C GLN A 100 -18.52 26.06 -6.15
N ALA A 101 -17.33 26.31 -5.61
CA ALA A 101 -16.91 27.63 -5.13
C ALA A 101 -16.61 28.63 -6.27
N GLY A 102 -16.74 28.22 -7.53
CA GLY A 102 -16.58 29.07 -8.70
C GLY A 102 -15.15 29.13 -9.26
N LEU A 103 -14.24 28.29 -8.76
CA LEU A 103 -12.89 28.21 -9.32
C LEU A 103 -12.92 27.52 -10.69
N SER A 104 -11.97 27.87 -11.55
CA SER A 104 -11.72 27.11 -12.78
C SER A 104 -11.03 25.78 -12.45
N VAL A 105 -11.02 24.82 -13.41
CA VAL A 105 -10.26 23.57 -13.28
C VAL A 105 -8.77 23.87 -13.06
N TYR A 106 -8.23 24.86 -13.79
CA TYR A 106 -6.82 25.25 -13.65
C TYR A 106 -6.51 25.77 -12.24
N ASP A 107 -7.33 26.68 -11.71
CA ASP A 107 -7.13 27.24 -10.37
C ASP A 107 -7.30 26.17 -9.28
N SER A 108 -8.22 25.23 -9.50
CA SER A 108 -8.43 24.09 -8.61
C SER A 108 -7.21 23.17 -8.56
N LEU A 109 -6.61 22.84 -9.71
CA LEU A 109 -5.36 22.08 -9.77
C LEU A 109 -4.19 22.85 -9.14
N LYS A 110 -4.15 24.17 -9.30
CA LYS A 110 -3.14 25.03 -8.64
C LYS A 110 -3.26 24.98 -7.11
N ALA A 111 -4.49 24.93 -6.59
CA ALA A 111 -4.71 24.73 -5.16
C ALA A 111 -4.13 23.39 -4.70
N PHE A 112 -4.31 22.30 -5.45
CA PHE A 112 -3.70 21.00 -5.14
C PHE A 112 -2.17 21.02 -5.17
N GLU A 113 -1.56 21.71 -6.14
CA GLU A 113 -0.09 21.86 -6.23
C GLU A 113 0.49 22.56 -4.99
N SER A 114 -0.26 23.51 -4.41
CA SER A 114 0.17 24.29 -3.25
C SER A 114 0.14 23.52 -1.92
N GLN A 115 -0.52 22.35 -1.86
CA GLN A 115 -0.66 21.58 -0.62
C GLN A 115 0.66 20.86 -0.26
N PRO A 116 1.31 21.20 0.87
CA PRO A 116 2.64 20.67 1.18
C PRO A 116 2.62 19.22 1.70
N PHE A 117 1.50 18.77 2.27
CA PHE A 117 1.39 17.49 2.97
C PHE A 117 1.18 16.27 2.05
N LEU A 118 0.76 16.50 0.80
CA LEU A 118 0.37 15.45 -0.14
C LEU A 118 1.31 15.43 -1.36
N SER A 119 2.55 14.95 -1.16
CA SER A 119 3.60 15.02 -2.20
C SER A 119 3.23 14.33 -3.52
N PHE A 120 2.48 13.22 -3.47
CA PHE A 120 1.96 12.56 -4.67
C PHE A 120 0.96 13.46 -5.41
N HIS A 121 -0.10 13.93 -4.74
CA HIS A 121 -1.13 14.77 -5.36
C HIS A 121 -0.57 16.10 -5.86
N LYS A 122 0.43 16.65 -5.18
CA LYS A 122 1.17 17.83 -5.64
C LYS A 122 1.86 17.60 -6.99
N ASN A 123 2.64 16.52 -7.10
CA ASN A 123 3.33 16.19 -8.34
C ASN A 123 2.34 15.87 -9.46
N GLU A 124 1.27 15.16 -9.12
CA GLU A 124 0.21 14.82 -10.07
C GLU A 124 -0.53 16.05 -10.57
N ALA A 125 -0.93 16.96 -9.67
CA ALA A 125 -1.54 18.23 -10.03
C ALA A 125 -0.63 19.07 -10.95
N LYS A 126 0.68 19.10 -10.67
CA LYS A 126 1.65 19.78 -11.53
C LYS A 126 1.68 19.21 -12.96
N ARG A 127 1.66 17.87 -13.10
CA ARG A 127 1.59 17.20 -14.41
C ARG A 127 0.28 17.51 -15.14
N LEU A 128 -0.85 17.46 -14.43
CA LEU A 128 -2.16 17.79 -15.00
C LEU A 128 -2.22 19.25 -15.46
N ILE A 129 -1.62 20.19 -14.71
CA ILE A 129 -1.51 21.60 -15.11
C ILE A 129 -0.70 21.75 -16.40
N GLU A 130 0.42 21.04 -16.52
CA GLU A 130 1.28 21.09 -17.72
C GLU A 130 0.55 20.59 -18.97
N ARG A 131 -0.19 19.49 -18.87
CA ARG A 131 -1.02 18.95 -19.97
C ARG A 131 -2.21 19.85 -20.30
N LEU A 132 -2.86 20.43 -19.28
CA LEU A 132 -3.95 21.39 -19.48
C LEU A 132 -3.46 22.64 -20.24
N LYS A 133 -2.24 23.12 -19.96
CA LYS A 133 -1.61 24.22 -20.70
C LYS A 133 -1.33 23.88 -22.17
N GLN A 134 -1.17 22.60 -22.49
CA GLN A 134 -1.01 22.11 -23.87
C GLN A 134 -2.36 21.98 -24.60
N GLY A 135 -3.48 22.26 -23.92
CA GLY A 135 -4.83 22.19 -24.49
C GLY A 135 -5.47 20.81 -24.38
N GLU A 136 -4.87 19.87 -23.66
CA GLU A 136 -5.51 18.57 -23.38
C GLU A 136 -6.71 18.73 -22.46
N SER A 137 -7.80 18.02 -22.76
CA SER A 137 -9.00 18.01 -21.92
C SER A 137 -8.82 17.16 -20.66
N LEU A 138 -9.53 17.51 -19.58
CA LEU A 138 -9.47 16.77 -18.32
C LEU A 138 -9.84 15.29 -18.47
N GLU A 139 -10.82 14.97 -19.32
CA GLU A 139 -11.15 13.59 -19.69
C GLU A 139 -9.94 12.84 -20.24
N GLN A 140 -9.27 13.39 -21.27
CA GLN A 140 -8.09 12.78 -21.90
C GLN A 140 -6.93 12.62 -20.92
N MET A 141 -6.81 13.51 -19.93
CA MET A 141 -5.76 13.40 -18.92
C MET A 141 -5.97 12.23 -17.97
N LEU A 142 -7.24 11.95 -17.61
CA LEU A 142 -7.63 10.92 -16.64
C LEU A 142 -7.90 9.57 -17.29
N ALA A 143 -8.31 9.55 -18.56
CA ALA A 143 -8.59 8.34 -19.32
C ALA A 143 -7.33 7.45 -19.43
N GLY A 144 -7.41 6.21 -18.94
CA GLY A 144 -6.30 5.26 -18.97
C GLY A 144 -5.13 5.60 -18.03
N HIS A 145 -5.29 6.59 -17.15
CA HIS A 145 -4.24 6.96 -16.21
C HIS A 145 -4.11 5.88 -15.11
N PRO A 146 -2.91 5.39 -14.80
CA PRO A 146 -2.73 4.25 -13.89
C PRO A 146 -3.19 4.53 -12.46
N PHE A 147 -3.33 5.80 -12.07
CA PHE A 147 -3.64 6.20 -10.69
C PHE A 147 -5.11 6.43 -10.41
N TYR A 148 -5.96 6.38 -11.44
CA TYR A 148 -7.38 6.66 -11.35
C TYR A 148 -8.21 5.49 -11.89
N GLU A 149 -9.47 5.43 -11.46
CA GLU A 149 -10.47 4.53 -12.01
C GLU A 149 -10.95 5.04 -13.37
N ASN A 150 -11.23 4.12 -14.30
CA ASN A 150 -11.66 4.49 -15.65
C ASN A 150 -13.00 5.25 -15.66
N ASP A 151 -13.85 4.99 -14.67
CA ASP A 151 -15.16 5.64 -14.56
C ASP A 151 -15.05 7.13 -14.19
N LEU A 152 -13.94 7.55 -13.58
CA LEU A 152 -13.70 8.97 -13.31
C LEU A 152 -13.63 9.78 -14.61
N ALA A 153 -12.92 9.28 -15.62
CA ALA A 153 -12.83 9.96 -16.91
C ALA A 153 -14.22 10.10 -17.57
N LYS A 154 -15.08 9.09 -17.45
CA LYS A 154 -16.45 9.12 -17.97
C LYS A 154 -17.32 10.14 -17.24
N ALA A 155 -17.21 10.20 -15.90
CA ALA A 155 -17.93 11.19 -15.10
C ALA A 155 -17.50 12.63 -15.47
N VAL A 156 -16.20 12.84 -15.68
CA VAL A 156 -15.67 14.13 -16.16
C VAL A 156 -16.22 14.48 -17.54
N ALA A 157 -16.18 13.54 -18.49
CA ALA A 157 -16.70 13.76 -19.84
C ALA A 157 -18.18 14.17 -19.83
N HIS A 158 -19.00 13.43 -19.07
CA HIS A 158 -20.42 13.70 -18.93
C HIS A 158 -20.67 15.07 -18.26
N GLY A 159 -19.93 15.39 -17.20
CA GLY A 159 -20.02 16.66 -16.49
C GLY A 159 -19.59 17.87 -17.33
N GLN A 160 -18.56 17.71 -18.16
CA GLN A 160 -18.10 18.76 -19.08
C GLN A 160 -19.13 19.04 -20.18
N LEU A 161 -19.73 18.00 -20.78
CA LEU A 161 -20.75 18.15 -21.82
C LEU A 161 -22.02 18.85 -21.31
N ASN A 162 -22.41 18.55 -20.07
CA ASN A 162 -23.61 19.12 -19.46
C ASN A 162 -23.37 20.46 -18.73
N GLY A 163 -22.13 20.95 -18.70
CA GLY A 163 -21.75 22.17 -17.99
C GLY A 163 -21.86 22.09 -16.47
N LEU A 164 -22.04 20.89 -15.91
CA LEU A 164 -22.29 20.63 -14.49
C LEU A 164 -21.24 19.69 -13.88
N LEU A 165 -19.97 19.90 -14.25
CA LEU A 165 -18.84 19.07 -13.83
C LEU A 165 -18.75 18.89 -12.31
N TYR A 166 -18.94 19.96 -11.54
CA TYR A 166 -18.91 19.87 -10.08
C TYR A 166 -19.94 18.88 -9.53
N ARG A 167 -21.14 18.82 -10.12
CA ARG A 167 -22.23 17.94 -9.66
C ARG A 167 -21.94 16.47 -9.97
N GLU A 168 -21.44 16.19 -11.16
CA GLU A 168 -21.10 14.82 -11.58
C GLU A 168 -19.90 14.25 -10.81
N LEU A 169 -18.97 15.10 -10.35
CA LEU A 169 -17.86 14.68 -9.50
C LEU A 169 -18.25 14.39 -8.04
N TYR A 170 -19.42 14.85 -7.60
CA TYR A 170 -19.93 14.56 -6.25
C TYR A 170 -20.76 13.26 -6.20
N SER A 171 -21.33 12.85 -7.33
CA SER A 171 -22.19 11.66 -7.44
C SER A 171 -21.39 10.36 -7.49
#